data_AF-A0A6J7ZYY9-F1
#
_entry.id   AF-A0A6J7ZYY9-F1
#
_cell.length_a   1.000
_cell.length_b   1.000
_cell.length_c   1.000
_cell.angle_alpha   90.00
_cell.angle_beta   90.00
_cell.angle_gamma   90.00
#
_symmetry.space_group_name_H-M   'P 1'
#
loop_
_entity.id
_entity.type
_entity.pdbx_description
1 polymer ?
#
loop_
_entity_poly.entity_id
_entity_poly.type
_entity_poly.pdbx_seq_one_letter_code
_entity_poly.pdbx_strand_id
1 'polypeptide(L)'
;MALKEQNSCTICHDDGISNSAVTWCTECEVLLCRGCENPHSKSRLSKEHKTMSAENYQKLPTFMQEISSQCRDYKKKYELYCPFHACPCCVRCITDKHQKCQEMKPLSDILKQVKSSASVQLFQKDLKDVKEILDKAITYLQTRISTSNVQKTKSR
;
A
#
# COMPACT_ATOMS: atom_id res chain seq x y z
N MET A 1 5.87 -18.41 -10.20
CA MET A 1 6.17 -19.29 -9.05
C MET A 1 7.19 -18.57 -8.17
N ALA A 2 6.83 -18.24 -6.93
CA ALA A 2 7.69 -18.17 -5.74
C ALA A 2 6.82 -17.67 -4.56
N LEU A 3 6.17 -18.60 -3.86
CA LEU A 3 5.67 -18.38 -2.51
C LEU A 3 6.83 -18.69 -1.55
N LYS A 4 7.04 -17.81 -0.56
CA LYS A 4 7.98 -17.86 0.58
C LYS A 4 9.28 -17.06 0.44
N GLU A 5 9.19 -15.76 0.70
CA GLU A 5 9.97 -15.05 1.76
C GLU A 5 9.22 -13.76 2.11
N GLN A 6 8.04 -13.86 2.76
CA GLN A 6 7.15 -12.70 2.95
C GLN A 6 7.65 -11.63 3.94
N ASN A 7 8.90 -11.73 4.41
CA ASN A 7 9.45 -10.76 5.35
C ASN A 7 10.98 -10.65 5.31
N SER A 8 11.63 -10.92 4.18
CA SER A 8 13.08 -10.69 4.06
C SER A 8 13.36 -9.30 3.48
N CYS A 9 14.49 -8.73 3.87
CA CYS A 9 15.02 -7.50 3.29
C CYS A 9 15.36 -7.75 1.82
N THR A 10 14.75 -7.00 0.92
CA THR A 10 14.93 -7.13 -0.53
C THR A 10 16.40 -7.00 -0.92
N ILE A 11 17.09 -6.00 -0.38
CA ILE A 11 18.49 -5.71 -0.71
C ILE A 11 19.41 -6.84 -0.20
N CYS A 12 19.23 -7.27 1.05
CA CYS A 12 20.05 -8.36 1.59
C CYS A 12 19.80 -9.68 0.86
N HIS A 13 18.54 -9.95 0.50
CA HIS A 13 18.18 -11.15 -0.24
C HIS A 13 18.87 -11.19 -1.60
N ASP A 14 18.94 -10.06 -2.31
CA ASP A 14 19.67 -9.94 -3.59
C ASP A 14 21.17 -10.24 -3.44
N ASP A 15 21.74 -9.97 -2.26
CA ASP A 15 23.13 -10.31 -1.90
C ASP A 15 23.27 -11.75 -1.32
N GLY A 16 22.21 -12.56 -1.33
CA GLY A 16 22.21 -13.92 -0.78
C GLY A 16 22.13 -13.99 0.74
N ILE A 17 21.80 -12.89 1.42
CA ILE A 17 21.71 -12.77 2.87
C ILE A 17 20.24 -12.68 3.30
N SER A 18 19.78 -13.65 4.10
CA SER A 18 18.41 -13.63 4.63
C SER A 18 18.35 -12.83 5.95
N ASN A 19 18.02 -11.54 5.83
CA ASN A 19 17.76 -10.67 6.98
C ASN A 19 16.26 -10.35 7.07
N SER A 20 15.68 -10.42 8.28
CA SER A 20 14.28 -10.04 8.48
C SER A 20 14.04 -8.55 8.23
N ALA A 21 13.02 -8.25 7.44
CA ALA A 21 12.55 -6.90 7.17
C ALA A 21 11.75 -6.36 8.36
N VAL A 22 11.93 -5.06 8.61
CA VAL A 22 11.19 -4.29 9.62
C VAL A 22 10.36 -3.18 8.99
N THR A 23 10.75 -2.72 7.80
CA THR A 23 10.18 -1.52 7.17
C THR A 23 9.94 -1.77 5.68
N TRP A 24 8.78 -1.35 5.19
CA TRP A 24 8.44 -1.25 3.78
C TRP A 24 8.55 0.19 3.32
N CYS A 25 9.28 0.45 2.23
CA CYS A 25 9.35 1.77 1.59
C CYS A 25 8.40 1.82 0.39
N THR A 26 7.42 2.73 0.43
CA THR A 26 6.35 2.75 -0.58
C THR A 26 6.80 3.29 -1.94
N GLU A 27 7.82 4.15 -1.97
CA GLU A 27 8.32 4.77 -3.20
C GLU A 27 9.38 3.93 -3.90
N CYS A 28 10.11 3.11 -3.13
CA CYS A 28 11.10 2.17 -3.67
C CYS A 28 10.51 0.79 -3.91
N GLU A 29 9.36 0.46 -3.30
CA GLU A 29 8.73 -0.86 -3.35
C GLU A 29 9.67 -1.97 -2.86
N VAL A 30 10.35 -1.73 -1.73
CA VAL A 30 11.29 -2.67 -1.12
C VAL A 30 11.06 -2.84 0.37
N LEU A 31 11.30 -4.06 0.84
CA LEU A 31 11.38 -4.40 2.27
C LEU A 31 12.82 -4.20 2.75
N LEU A 32 12.99 -3.57 3.91
CA LEU A 32 14.27 -3.19 4.48
C LEU A 32 14.41 -3.78 5.90
N CYS A 33 15.55 -4.42 6.18
CA CYS A 33 15.97 -4.68 7.57
C CYS A 33 16.48 -3.40 8.22
N ARG A 34 16.71 -3.42 9.55
CA ARG A 34 17.26 -2.25 10.28
C ARG A 34 18.57 -1.72 9.71
N GLY A 35 19.42 -2.63 9.21
CA GLY A 35 20.70 -2.29 8.59
C GLY A 35 20.55 -1.52 7.28
N CYS A 36 19.52 -1.80 6.50
CA CYS A 36 19.23 -1.11 5.23
C CYS A 36 18.34 0.12 5.42
N GLU A 37 17.43 0.11 6.40
CA GLU A 37 16.55 1.23 6.73
C GLU A 37 17.33 2.48 7.18
N ASN A 38 18.34 2.31 8.02
CA ASN A 38 19.14 3.41 8.56
C ASN A 38 19.85 4.24 7.47
N PRO A 39 20.64 3.65 6.54
CA PRO A 39 21.20 4.41 5.43
C PRO A 39 20.12 4.91 4.46
N HIS A 40 19.01 4.18 4.28
CA HIS A 40 17.90 4.62 3.43
C HIS A 40 17.25 5.92 3.93
N SER A 41 16.94 5.99 5.23
CA SER A 41 16.33 7.19 5.86
C SER A 41 17.28 8.37 5.97
N LYS A 42 18.60 8.15 5.89
CA LYS A 42 19.62 9.21 5.95
C LYS A 42 20.11 9.68 4.58
N SER A 43 19.91 8.89 3.54
CA SER A 43 20.34 9.23 2.19
C SER A 43 19.54 10.41 1.64
N ARG A 44 20.21 11.33 0.95
CA ARG A 44 19.56 12.48 0.29
C ARG A 44 18.48 12.05 -0.71
N LEU A 45 18.63 10.87 -1.31
CA LEU A 45 17.71 10.36 -2.33
C LEU A 45 16.44 9.76 -1.75
N SER A 46 16.45 9.32 -0.50
CA SER A 46 15.36 8.51 0.08
C SER A 46 14.91 8.94 1.48
N LYS A 47 15.53 9.96 2.07
CA LYS A 47 15.15 10.50 3.39
C LYS A 47 13.71 11.00 3.48
N GLU A 48 13.12 11.42 2.36
CA GLU A 48 11.73 11.90 2.29
C GLU A 48 10.75 10.82 1.80
N HIS A 49 11.21 9.58 1.59
CA HIS A 49 10.31 8.50 1.20
C HIS A 49 9.39 8.12 2.35
N LYS A 50 8.16 7.75 2.00
CA LYS A 50 7.17 7.27 2.96
C LYS A 50 7.43 5.81 3.24
N THR A 51 7.40 5.48 4.52
CA THR A 51 7.64 4.12 4.99
C THR A 51 6.51 3.69 5.91
N MET A 52 6.36 2.38 6.05
CA MET A 52 5.50 1.75 7.06
C MET A 52 6.18 0.50 7.59
N SER A 53 5.75 -0.02 8.74
CA SER A 53 6.30 -1.28 9.24
C SER A 53 5.98 -2.43 8.29
N ALA A 54 6.89 -3.39 8.21
CA ALA A 54 6.69 -4.61 7.43
C ALA A 54 5.45 -5.39 7.91
N GLU A 55 5.18 -5.37 9.22
CA GLU A 55 3.97 -5.98 9.80
C GLU A 55 2.69 -5.31 9.29
N ASN A 56 2.65 -3.97 9.21
CA ASN A 56 1.48 -3.26 8.68
C ASN A 56 1.30 -3.52 7.19
N TYR A 57 2.40 -3.60 6.43
CA TYR A 57 2.38 -3.98 5.02
C TYR A 57 1.80 -5.39 4.81
N GLN A 58 2.19 -6.36 5.62
CA GLN A 58 1.67 -7.74 5.54
C GLN A 58 0.18 -7.84 5.86
N LYS A 59 -0.35 -6.95 6.70
CA LYS A 59 -1.78 -6.88 7.01
C LYS A 59 -2.61 -6.27 5.88
N LEU A 60 -1.98 -5.68 4.86
CA LEU A 60 -2.71 -5.16 3.70
C LEU A 60 -3.34 -6.30 2.90
N PRO A 61 -4.51 -6.09 2.29
CA PRO A 61 -5.07 -7.03 1.34
C PRO A 61 -4.06 -7.37 0.22
N THR A 62 -4.03 -8.63 -0.22
CA THR A 62 -3.07 -9.12 -1.24
C THR A 62 -3.04 -8.24 -2.49
N PHE A 63 -4.20 -7.82 -2.98
CA PHE A 63 -4.26 -6.95 -4.15
C PHE A 63 -3.54 -5.61 -3.95
N MET A 64 -3.50 -5.06 -2.72
CA MET A 64 -2.76 -3.83 -2.42
C MET A 64 -1.26 -4.05 -2.39
N GLN A 65 -0.80 -5.24 -2.00
CA GLN A 65 0.61 -5.63 -2.02
C GLN A 65 1.11 -5.86 -3.46
N GLU A 66 0.21 -6.20 -4.38
CA GLU A 66 0.53 -6.43 -5.80
C GLU A 66 0.51 -5.16 -6.65
N ILE A 67 -0.02 -4.04 -6.13
CA ILE A 67 -0.01 -2.76 -6.85
C ILE A 67 1.43 -2.23 -6.90
N SER A 68 1.94 -2.07 -8.13
CA SER A 68 3.22 -1.41 -8.38
C SER A 68 3.00 -0.06 -9.08
N SER A 69 3.78 0.92 -8.65
CA SER A 69 3.94 2.22 -9.30
C SER A 69 4.81 2.14 -10.56
N GLN A 70 5.36 0.97 -10.89
CA GLN A 70 6.24 0.76 -12.02
C GLN A 70 5.56 0.02 -13.17
N CYS A 71 5.88 0.46 -14.38
CA CYS A 71 5.50 -0.18 -15.63
C CYS A 71 5.97 -1.63 -15.68
N ARG A 72 5.04 -2.53 -15.99
CA ARG A 72 5.32 -3.97 -16.13
C ARG A 72 6.36 -4.25 -17.20
N ASP A 73 6.28 -3.55 -18.34
CA ASP A 73 7.13 -3.79 -19.51
C ASP A 73 8.53 -3.20 -19.36
N TYR A 74 8.63 -1.99 -18.78
CA TYR A 74 9.87 -1.21 -18.82
C TYR A 74 10.48 -0.91 -17.44
N LYS A 75 9.82 -1.30 -16.35
CA LYS A 75 10.27 -1.07 -14.96
C LYS A 75 10.59 0.41 -14.68
N LYS A 76 9.83 1.31 -15.32
CA LYS A 76 9.88 2.76 -15.12
C LYS A 76 8.60 3.21 -14.44
N LYS A 77 8.66 4.27 -13.63
CA LYS A 77 7.48 4.79 -12.94
C LYS A 77 6.37 5.16 -13.93
N TYR A 78 5.13 4.92 -13.52
CA TYR A 78 3.99 5.46 -14.22
C TYR A 78 3.91 6.96 -13.94
N GLU A 79 3.86 7.76 -15.01
CA GLU A 79 3.86 9.23 -14.93
C GLU A 79 2.67 9.83 -15.68
N LEU A 80 2.08 9.06 -16.59
CA LEU A 80 1.01 9.49 -17.48
C LEU A 80 -0.17 8.54 -17.38
N TYR A 81 -1.31 9.00 -17.87
CA TYR A 81 -2.53 8.24 -18.01
C TYR A 81 -3.03 8.36 -19.45
N CYS A 82 -3.36 7.23 -20.06
CA CYS A 82 -3.98 7.16 -21.37
C CYS A 82 -5.51 7.11 -21.22
N PRO A 83 -6.26 8.16 -21.63
CA PRO A 83 -7.72 8.15 -21.53
C PRO A 83 -8.37 7.10 -22.45
N PHE A 84 -7.79 6.86 -23.63
CA PHE A 84 -8.32 5.92 -24.62
C PHE A 84 -8.34 4.46 -24.14
N HIS A 85 -7.30 4.06 -23.39
CA HIS A 85 -7.16 2.70 -22.86
C HIS A 85 -7.43 2.61 -21.36
N ALA A 86 -7.78 3.74 -20.74
CA ALA A 86 -8.01 3.89 -19.32
C ALA A 86 -6.89 3.32 -18.42
N CYS A 87 -5.62 3.48 -18.81
CA CYS A 87 -4.48 2.84 -18.13
C CYS A 87 -3.33 3.82 -17.80
N PRO A 88 -2.56 3.56 -16.73
CA PRO A 88 -1.34 4.32 -16.45
C PRO A 88 -0.20 3.90 -17.40
N CYS A 89 0.67 4.85 -17.74
CA CYS A 89 1.76 4.68 -18.69
C CYS A 89 3.06 5.31 -18.17
N CYS A 90 4.19 4.67 -18.44
CA CYS A 90 5.49 5.34 -18.33
C CYS A 90 5.80 6.05 -19.66
N VAL A 91 6.83 6.91 -19.68
CA VAL A 91 7.21 7.69 -20.86
C VAL A 91 7.47 6.80 -22.09
N ARG A 92 8.07 5.62 -21.89
CA ARG A 92 8.37 4.68 -22.99
C ARG A 92 7.13 3.97 -23.54
N CYS A 93 6.08 3.77 -22.74
CA CYS A 93 4.82 3.22 -23.26
C CYS A 93 4.21 4.12 -24.34
N ILE A 94 4.41 5.44 -24.24
CA ILE A 94 3.91 6.40 -25.24
C ILE A 94 4.51 6.12 -26.60
N THR A 95 5.83 5.97 -26.66
CA THR A 95 6.58 5.81 -27.91
C THR A 95 6.41 4.43 -28.52
N ASP A 96 6.03 3.42 -27.73
CA ASP A 96 6.02 2.03 -28.21
C ASP A 96 4.59 1.52 -28.45
N LYS A 97 3.68 1.73 -27.49
CA LYS A 97 2.33 1.13 -27.48
C LYS A 97 1.22 2.14 -27.66
N HIS A 98 1.44 3.40 -27.29
CA HIS A 98 0.43 4.45 -27.30
C HIS A 98 0.72 5.56 -28.33
N GLN A 99 1.48 5.24 -29.39
CA GLN A 99 1.90 6.20 -30.43
C GLN A 99 0.73 6.95 -31.08
N LYS A 100 -0.42 6.28 -31.22
CA LYS A 100 -1.64 6.84 -31.82
C LYS A 100 -2.61 7.43 -30.80
N CYS A 101 -2.32 7.29 -29.51
CA CYS A 101 -3.15 7.88 -28.45
C CYS A 101 -2.82 9.37 -28.34
N GLN A 102 -3.84 10.19 -28.31
CA GLN A 102 -3.70 11.64 -28.11
C GLN A 102 -4.03 12.00 -26.65
N GLU A 103 -3.79 13.26 -26.28
CA GLU A 103 -4.23 13.82 -24.99
C GLU A 103 -3.83 13.02 -23.75
N MET A 104 -2.61 12.48 -23.74
CA MET A 104 -2.05 11.83 -22.55
C MET A 104 -2.02 12.84 -21.40
N LYS A 105 -2.52 12.44 -20.23
CA LYS A 105 -2.64 13.33 -19.06
C LYS A 105 -1.58 12.97 -18.01
N PRO A 106 -1.03 13.93 -17.26
CA PRO A 106 -0.22 13.62 -16.08
C PRO A 106 -1.01 12.73 -15.12
N LEU A 107 -0.43 11.59 -14.74
CA LEU A 107 -1.08 10.65 -13.81
C LEU A 107 -1.34 11.32 -12.46
N SER A 108 -0.44 12.19 -12.02
CA SER A 108 -0.60 12.98 -10.80
C SER A 108 -1.88 13.80 -10.78
N ASP A 109 -2.27 14.40 -11.91
CA ASP A 109 -3.47 15.23 -12.00
C ASP A 109 -4.75 14.39 -12.07
N ILE A 110 -4.71 13.25 -12.78
CA ILE A 110 -5.79 12.26 -12.74
C ILE A 110 -5.99 11.74 -11.31
N LEU A 111 -4.91 11.40 -10.60
CA LEU A 111 -5.00 10.93 -9.21
C LEU A 111 -5.56 12.01 -8.28
N LYS A 112 -5.21 13.28 -8.46
CA LYS A 112 -5.81 14.38 -7.72
C LYS A 112 -7.31 14.49 -8.00
N GLN A 113 -7.71 14.44 -9.27
CA GLN A 113 -9.11 14.51 -9.69
C GLN A 113 -9.94 13.34 -9.14
N VAL A 114 -9.41 12.12 -9.20
CA VAL A 114 -10.08 10.93 -8.66
C VAL A 114 -10.25 11.08 -7.15
N LYS A 115 -9.19 11.48 -6.43
CA LYS A 115 -9.24 11.71 -4.97
C LYS A 115 -10.22 12.81 -4.58
N SER A 116 -10.35 13.87 -5.40
CA SER A 116 -11.28 14.97 -5.14
C SER A 116 -12.68 14.72 -5.71
N SER A 117 -12.93 13.62 -6.41
CA SER A 117 -14.26 13.33 -6.95
C SER A 117 -15.28 13.12 -5.83
N ALA A 118 -16.49 13.66 -6.02
CA ALA A 118 -17.56 13.56 -5.03
C ALA A 118 -17.88 12.10 -4.68
N SER A 119 -17.88 11.21 -5.68
CA SER A 119 -18.13 9.78 -5.46
C SER A 119 -17.07 9.14 -4.56
N VAL A 120 -15.77 9.38 -4.80
CA VAL A 120 -14.70 8.83 -3.94
C VAL A 120 -14.77 9.40 -2.53
N GLN A 121 -15.08 10.69 -2.38
CA GLN A 121 -15.25 11.30 -1.06
C GLN A 121 -16.45 10.71 -0.30
N LEU A 122 -17.57 10.48 -0.97
CA LEU A 122 -18.76 9.82 -0.40
C LEU A 122 -18.43 8.40 0.03
N PHE A 123 -17.81 7.59 -0.85
CA PHE A 123 -17.40 6.23 -0.49
C PHE A 123 -16.42 6.21 0.69
N GLN A 124 -15.47 7.14 0.74
CA GLN A 124 -14.55 7.24 1.87
C GLN A 124 -15.27 7.59 3.18
N LYS A 125 -16.29 8.44 3.12
CA LYS A 125 -17.14 8.76 4.28
C LYS A 125 -17.94 7.54 4.72
N ASP A 126 -18.62 6.87 3.80
CA ASP A 126 -19.45 5.69 4.10
C ASP A 126 -18.61 4.57 4.74
N LEU A 127 -17.40 4.32 4.21
CA LEU A 127 -16.48 3.34 4.80
C LEU A 127 -16.05 3.72 6.22
N LYS A 128 -15.84 5.02 6.48
CA LYS A 128 -15.50 5.51 7.82
C LYS A 128 -16.68 5.33 8.78
N ASP A 129 -17.89 5.68 8.35
CA ASP A 129 -19.11 5.55 9.15
C ASP A 129 -19.38 4.08 9.49
N VAL A 130 -19.26 3.17 8.51
CA VAL A 130 -19.36 1.72 8.73
C VAL A 130 -18.32 1.23 9.72
N LYS A 131 -17.05 1.66 9.58
CA LYS A 131 -15.99 1.29 10.54
C LYS A 131 -16.36 1.73 11.97
N GLU A 132 -16.80 2.97 12.16
CA GLU A 132 -17.19 3.48 13.48
C GLU A 132 -18.37 2.70 14.09
N ILE A 133 -19.35 2.31 13.27
CA ILE A 133 -20.47 1.47 13.71
C ILE A 133 -19.97 0.09 14.16
N LEU A 134 -19.06 -0.52 13.38
CA LEU A 134 -18.49 -1.83 13.70
C LEU A 134 -17.66 -1.77 14.99
N ASP A 135 -16.82 -0.75 15.17
CA ASP A 135 -16.02 -0.57 16.38
C ASP A 135 -16.91 -0.42 17.64
N LYS A 136 -18.01 0.33 17.53
CA LYS A 136 -19.02 0.45 18.61
C LYS A 136 -19.69 -0.90 18.92
N ALA A 137 -20.07 -1.66 17.89
CA ALA A 137 -20.69 -2.97 18.06
C ALA A 137 -19.73 -3.97 18.74
N ILE A 138 -18.46 -4.00 18.32
CA ILE A 138 -17.42 -4.83 18.93
C ILE A 138 -17.25 -4.46 20.41
N THR A 139 -17.14 -3.16 20.71
CA THR A 139 -16.99 -2.67 22.09
C THR A 139 -18.17 -3.08 22.97
N TYR A 140 -19.40 -2.89 22.47
CA TYR A 140 -20.62 -3.29 23.18
C TYR A 140 -20.64 -4.79 23.50
N LEU A 141 -20.27 -5.64 22.53
CA LEU A 141 -20.22 -7.09 22.72
C LEU A 141 -19.15 -7.49 23.74
N GLN A 142 -17.96 -6.88 23.69
CA GLN A 142 -16.88 -7.13 24.65
C GLN A 142 -17.26 -6.75 26.08
N THR A 143 -17.93 -5.62 26.28
CA THR A 143 -18.46 -5.22 27.59
C THR A 143 -19.45 -6.24 28.11
N ARG A 144 -20.41 -6.69 27.27
CA ARG A 144 -21.39 -7.70 27.68
C ARG A 144 -20.75 -9.02 28.08
N ILE A 145 -19.82 -9.55 27.28
CA ILE A 145 -19.08 -10.78 27.60
C ILE A 145 -18.38 -10.66 28.97
N SER A 146 -17.74 -9.52 29.22
CA SER A 146 -17.03 -9.27 30.47
C SER A 146 -17.97 -9.24 31.67
N THR A 147 -19.13 -8.57 31.57
CA THR A 147 -20.14 -8.53 32.63
C THR A 147 -20.80 -9.89 32.91
N SER A 148 -21.06 -10.69 31.88
CA SER A 148 -21.64 -12.04 32.04
C SER A 148 -20.67 -13.05 32.68
N ASN A 149 -19.37 -12.91 32.45
CA ASN A 149 -18.35 -13.74 33.12
C ASN A 149 -18.22 -13.42 34.62
N VAL A 150 -18.39 -12.15 35.03
CA VAL A 150 -18.38 -11.73 36.45
C VAL A 150 -19.59 -12.25 37.23
N GLN A 151 -20.74 -12.44 36.56
CA GLN A 151 -21.94 -13.00 37.21
C GLN A 151 -21.84 -14.51 37.43
N LYS A 152 -21.14 -15.24 36.55
CA LYS A 152 -20.92 -16.70 36.72
C LYS A 152 -19.94 -17.05 37.85
N THR A 153 -19.02 -16.16 38.22
CA THR A 153 -18.05 -16.41 39.31
C THR A 153 -18.58 -16.07 40.70
N LYS A 154 -19.63 -15.24 40.81
CA LYS A 154 -20.28 -14.91 42.09
C LYS A 154 -21.33 -15.92 42.56
N SER A 155 -21.71 -16.88 41.71
CA SER A 155 -22.77 -17.85 41.98
C SER A 155 -22.25 -19.24 42.34
N ARG A 156 -20.99 -19.35 42.79
CA ARG A 156 -20.32 -20.59 43.17
C ARG A 156 -19.69 -20.47 44.55
#